data_AF-Q05RT7-F1
#
_entry.id   AF-Q05RT7-F1
#
_cell.length_a   1.000
_cell.length_b   1.000
_cell.length_c   1.000
_cell.angle_alpha   90.00
_cell.angle_beta   90.00
_cell.angle_gamma   90.00
#
_symmetry.space_group_name_H-M   'P 1'
#
loop_
_entity.id
_entity.type
_entity.pdbx_description
1 polymer ?
#
loop_
_entity_poly.entity_id
_entity_poly.type
_entity_poly.pdbx_seq_one_letter_code
_entity_poly.pdbx_strand_id
1 'polypeptide(L)' 'METTPLQRFLDHLSRDPVLQVKVQAAVTADEVALLAQELGYAVSGSDLLRSSGDAVKGVRVTRVDHPGEYPGRYY' A
#
# COMPACT_ATOMS: atom_id res chain seq x y z
N MET A 1 -8.08 17.13 -12.79
CA MET A 1 -7.22 16.89 -11.61
C MET A 1 -6.32 15.72 -11.95
N GLU A 2 -5.01 15.97 -12.09
CA GLU A 2 -4.05 14.93 -12.46
C GLU A 2 -3.96 13.89 -11.35
N THR A 3 -4.19 12.62 -11.69
CA THR A 3 -4.08 11.52 -10.73
C THR A 3 -2.61 11.23 -10.52
N THR A 4 -2.11 11.48 -9.31
CA THR A 4 -0.71 11.20 -8.96
C THR A 4 -0.41 9.71 -9.08
N PRO A 5 0.86 9.31 -9.35
CA PRO A 5 1.23 7.90 -9.40
C PRO A 5 0.81 7.13 -8.14
N LEU A 6 0.89 7.77 -6.97
CA LEU A 6 0.38 7.22 -5.71
C LEU A 6 -1.14 6.97 -5.75
N GLN A 7 -1.95 7.91 -6.24
CA GLN A 7 -3.38 7.69 -6.33
C GLN A 7 -3.75 6.56 -7.30
N ARG A 8 -3.00 6.40 -8.39
CA ARG A 8 -3.21 5.28 -9.33
C ARG A 8 -2.84 3.94 -8.70
N PHE A 9 -1.77 3.91 -7.90
CA PHE A 9 -1.39 2.74 -7.13
C PHE A 9 -2.45 2.37 -6.08
N LEU A 10 -2.98 3.35 -5.33
CA LEU A 10 -4.03 3.10 -4.32
C LEU A 10 -5.36 2.64 -4.94
N ASP A 11 -5.72 3.16 -6.12
CA ASP A 11 -6.90 2.69 -6.86
C ASP A 11 -6.71 1.23 -7.33
N HIS A 12 -5.52 0.89 -7.82
CA HIS A 12 -5.17 -0.50 -8.16
C HIS A 12 -5.22 -1.39 -6.91
N LEU A 13 -4.56 -0.99 -5.83
CA LEU A 13 -4.54 -1.69 -4.55
C LEU A 13 -5.95 -1.97 -4.05
N SER A 14 -6.88 -1.03 -4.18
CA SER A 14 -8.27 -1.20 -3.74
C SER A 14 -9.03 -2.26 -4.54
N ARG A 15 -8.60 -2.55 -5.78
CA ARG A 15 -9.26 -3.49 -6.70
C ARG A 15 -8.57 -4.86 -6.75
N ASP A 16 -7.32 -4.95 -6.32
CA ASP A 16 -6.52 -6.18 -6.37
C ASP A 16 -6.26 -6.74 -4.96
N PRO A 17 -6.98 -7.80 -4.54
CA PRO A 17 -6.82 -8.40 -3.21
C PRO A 17 -5.46 -9.09 -3.03
N VAL A 18 -4.80 -9.54 -4.09
CA VAL A 18 -3.47 -10.15 -4.01
C VAL A 18 -2.43 -9.08 -3.69
N LEU A 19 -2.54 -7.92 -4.33
CA LEU A 19 -1.70 -6.76 -4.04
C LEU A 19 -1.94 -6.25 -2.61
N GLN A 20 -3.18 -6.28 -2.12
CA GLN A 20 -3.48 -5.94 -0.72
C GLN A 20 -2.77 -6.87 0.25
N VAL A 21 -2.73 -8.18 0.00
CA VAL A 21 -2.01 -9.12 0.86
C VAL A 21 -0.50 -8.84 0.83
N LYS A 22 0.06 -8.56 -0.35
CA LYS A 22 1.49 -8.19 -0.47
C LYS A 22 1.84 -6.90 0.26
N VAL A 23 1.00 -5.87 0.15
CA VAL A 23 1.19 -4.58 0.84
C VAL A 23 1.00 -4.72 2.35
N GLN A 24 0.10 -5.59 2.81
CA GLN A 24 -0.06 -5.89 4.24
C GLN A 24 1.09 -6.74 4.80
N ALA A 25 1.72 -7.57 3.96
CA ALA A 25 2.92 -8.33 4.34
C ALA A 25 4.17 -7.45 4.42
N ALA A 26 4.17 -6.29 3.76
CA ALA A 26 5.26 -5.32 3.86
C ALA A 26 5.27 -4.65 5.24
N VAL A 27 6.44 -4.61 5.86
CA VAL A 27 6.64 -4.07 7.22
C VAL A 27 6.89 -2.56 7.18
N THR A 28 7.41 -2.07 6.06
CA THR A 28 7.83 -0.68 5.89
C THR A 28 7.18 -0.02 4.67
N ALA A 29 7.06 1.31 4.72
CA ALA A 29 6.59 2.11 3.58
C ALA A 29 7.53 1.99 2.36
N ASP A 30 8.81 1.70 2.58
CA ASP A 30 9.78 1.48 1.50
C ASP A 30 9.49 0.19 0.73
N GLU A 31 9.19 -0.90 1.43
CA GLU A 31 8.76 -2.17 0.81
C GLU A 31 7.48 -2.01 -0.01
N VAL A 32 6.51 -1.22 0.49
CA VAL A 32 5.29 -0.89 -0.28
C VAL A 32 5.62 -0.06 -1.52
N ALA A 33 6.58 0.87 -1.41
CA ALA A 33 7.05 1.65 -2.56
C ALA A 33 7.75 0.75 -3.60
N LEU A 34 8.51 -0.25 -3.17
CA LEU A 34 9.11 -1.24 -4.07
C LEU A 34 8.04 -2.01 -4.85
N LEU A 35 7.00 -2.51 -4.15
CA LEU A 35 5.86 -3.17 -4.81
C LEU A 35 5.17 -2.27 -5.84
N ALA A 36 5.02 -0.97 -5.53
CA ALA A 36 4.45 0.00 -6.46
C ALA A 36 5.36 0.24 -7.68
N GLN A 37 6.67 0.33 -7.46
CA GLN A 37 7.68 0.50 -8.51
C GLN A 37 7.76 -0.73 -9.44
N GLU A 38 7.65 -1.94 -8.90
CA GLU A 38 7.57 -3.18 -9.68
C GLU A 38 6.37 -3.19 -10.64
N LEU A 39 5.27 -2.53 -10.26
CA LEU A 39 4.08 -2.36 -11.08
C LEU A 39 4.17 -1.14 -12.03
N GLY A 40 5.30 -0.42 -12.04
CA GLY A 40 5.54 0.74 -12.89
C GLY A 40 5.02 2.08 -12.33
N TYR A 41 4.64 2.13 -11.05
CA TYR A 41 4.26 3.38 -10.40
C TYR A 41 5.48 4.09 -9.81
N ALA A 42 5.67 5.37 -10.16
CA ALA A 42 6.70 6.22 -9.59
C ALA A 42 6.29 6.72 -8.17
N VAL A 43 6.32 5.81 -7.19
CA VAL A 43 5.95 6.06 -5.79
C VAL A 43 7.16 5.78 -4.91
N SER A 44 7.46 6.69 -3.98
CA SER A 44 8.55 6.52 -3.01
C SER A 44 8.00 6.26 -1.60
N GLY A 45 8.81 5.66 -0.72
CA GLY A 45 8.45 5.49 0.69
C GLY A 45 8.11 6.83 1.37
N SER A 46 8.79 7.90 0.99
CA SER A 46 8.52 9.28 1.44
C SER A 46 7.13 9.79 1.03
N ASP A 47 6.67 9.46 -0.19
CA ASP A 47 5.33 9.84 -0.68
C ASP A 47 4.23 9.10 0.11
N LEU A 48 4.48 7.83 0.43
CA LEU A 48 3.62 7.02 1.29
C LEU A 48 3.60 7.53 2.72
N LEU A 49 4.74 7.90 3.30
CA LEU A 49 4.83 8.48 4.65
C LEU A 49 4.15 9.85 4.73
N ARG A 50 4.33 10.70 3.71
CA ARG A 50 3.63 11.99 3.59
C ARG A 50 2.11 11.79 3.52
N SER A 51 1.67 10.70 2.88
CA SER A 51 0.25 10.34 2.80
C SER A 51 -0.24 9.51 3.99
N SER A 52 0.63 8.95 4.83
CA SER A 52 0.23 8.16 5.99
C SER A 52 -0.46 9.01 7.06
N GLY A 53 -0.23 10.33 7.05
CA GLY A 53 -0.95 11.30 7.88
C GLY A 53 -2.29 11.77 7.29
N ASP A 54 -2.53 11.55 6.01
CA ASP A 54 -3.69 12.08 5.27
C ASP A 54 -4.46 10.89 4.68
N ALA A 55 -5.64 10.57 5.23
CA ALA A 55 -6.41 9.42 4.80
C ALA A 55 -6.87 9.57 3.34
N VAL A 56 -6.09 9.07 2.37
CA VAL A 56 -6.41 9.18 0.95
C VAL A 56 -7.51 8.17 0.59
N LYS A 57 -8.70 8.71 0.24
CA LYS A 57 -9.83 7.99 -0.39
C LYS A 57 -10.20 6.65 0.28
N GLY A 58 -10.28 6.62 1.61
CA GLY A 58 -10.78 5.45 2.35
C GLY A 58 -9.75 4.37 2.67
N VAL A 59 -8.50 4.50 2.20
CA VAL A 59 -7.38 3.65 2.62
C VAL A 59 -6.66 4.36 3.76
N ARG A 60 -6.92 3.94 4.99
CA ARG A 60 -6.20 4.44 6.17
C ARG A 60 -4.87 3.69 6.27
N VAL A 61 -3.77 4.36 5.91
CA VAL A 61 -2.41 3.85 6.11
C VAL A 61 -2.02 4.07 7.57
N THR A 62 -2.49 3.18 8.44
CA THR A 62 -2.01 3.09 9.83
C THR A 62 -0.69 2.35 9.86
N ARG A 63 0.27 2.86 10.62
CA ARG A 63 1.47 2.12 11.02
C ARG A 63 1.00 0.86 11.74
N VAL A 64 1.11 -0.30 11.09
CA VAL A 64 0.69 -1.57 11.67
C VAL A 64 1.75 -1.96 12.69
N ASP A 65 1.43 -1.75 13.96
CA ASP A 65 2.04 -2.51 15.05
C ASP A 65 1.56 -3.95 14.83
N HIS A 66 2.47 -4.84 14.43
CA HIS A 66 2.16 -6.22 14.08
C HIS A 66 2.29 -7.12 15.32
N PRO A 67 1.19 -7.42 16.05
CA PRO A 67 1.08 -8.69 16.75
C PRO A 67 0.67 -9.72 15.69
N GLY A 68 1.47 -10.76 15.53
CA GLY A 68 1.24 -11.77 14.50
C GLY A 68 -0.15 -12.40 14.59
N GLU A 69 -0.81 -12.53 13.43
CA GLU A 69 -1.64 -13.68 13.04
C GLU A 69 -2.18 -13.43 11.62
N TYR A 70 -1.83 -14.30 10.67
CA TYR A 70 -2.50 -14.42 9.38
C TYR A 70 -3.28 -15.75 9.33
N PRO A 71 -4.53 -15.81 9.81
CA PRO A 71 -5.40 -16.96 9.59
C PRO A 71 -6.09 -16.79 8.23
N GLY A 72 -5.54 -17.42 7.18
CA GLY A 72 -6.07 -17.26 5.83
C GLY A 72 -5.66 -18.36 4.87
N ARG A 73 -6.07 -19.59 5.18
CA ARG A 73 -6.04 -20.74 4.28
C ARG A 73 -6.63 -20.37 2.91
N TYR A 74 -5.89 -20.63 1.84
CA TYR A 74 -6.46 -21.00 0.56
C TYR A 74 -6.12 -22.47 0.30
N TYR A 75 -7.15 -23.22 -0.10
CA TYR A 75 -7.23 -24.67 -0.26
C TYR A 75 -6.23 -25.22 -1.28
#